data_AF-A0A3C0GG28-F1
#
_entry.id   AF-A0A3C0GG28-F1
#
_cell.length_a   1.000
_cell.length_b   1.000
_cell.length_c   1.000
_cell.angle_alpha   90.00
_cell.angle_beta   90.00
_cell.angle_gamma   90.00
#
_symmetry.space_group_name_H-M   'P 1'
#
loop_
_entity.id
_entity.type
_entity.pdbx_description
1 polymer ?
#
loop_
_entity_poly.entity_id
_entity_poly.type
_entity_poly.pdbx_seq_one_letter_code
_entity_poly.pdbx_strand_id
1 'polypeptide(L)' 'MDLSKIKMVVSDMDGTLLNSNHQVSEQFFELFKELQSRDITFVAASGRPYNSIIDKLAPIKD' A
#
# COMPACT_ATOMS: atom_id res chain seq x y z
N MET A 1 8.94 9.29 15.74
CA MET A 1 8.97 10.02 14.44
C MET A 1 7.71 10.85 14.36
N ASP A 2 7.80 12.14 14.04
CA ASP A 2 6.63 13.01 13.85
C ASP A 2 6.11 12.84 12.42
N LEU A 3 4.89 12.32 12.28
CA LEU A 3 4.22 12.09 10.98
C LEU A 3 3.08 13.09 10.75
N SER A 4 2.90 14.09 11.61
CA SER A 4 1.74 15.02 11.58
C SER A 4 1.59 15.80 10.27
N LYS A 5 2.69 15.97 9.52
CA LYS A 5 2.71 16.68 8.22
C LYS A 5 2.51 15.75 7.02
N ILE A 6 2.58 14.44 7.20
CA ILE A 6 2.40 13.49 6.10
C ILE A 6 0.91 13.27 5.91
N LYS A 7 0.46 13.41 4.67
CA LYS A 7 -0.93 13.19 4.26
C LYS A 7 -1.11 12.00 3.33
N MET A 8 -0.03 11.59 2.66
CA MET A 8 -0.08 10.51 1.70
C MET A 8 1.24 9.78 1.62
N VAL A 9 1.17 8.47 1.43
CA VAL A 9 2.28 7.58 1.10
C VAL A 9 1.98 6.95 -0.25
N VAL A 10 2.89 7.12 -1.21
CA VAL A 10 2.77 6.54 -2.55
C VAL A 10 3.90 5.54 -2.74
N SER A 11 3.57 4.32 -3.17
CA SER A 11 4.56 3.25 -3.35
C SER A 11 4.40 2.58 -4.70
N ASP A 12 5.52 2.26 -5.33
CA ASP A 12 5.54 1.28 -6.41
C ASP A 12 5.17 -0.11 -5.88
N MET A 13 4.77 -0.99 -6.80
CA MET A 13 4.38 -2.37 -6.49
C MET A 13 5.54 -3.33 -6.64
N ASP A 14 6.03 -3.56 -7.85
CA ASP A 14 6.97 -4.64 -8.14
C ASP A 14 8.37 -4.31 -7.62
N GLY A 15 8.91 -5.17 -6.74
CA GLY A 15 10.21 -4.92 -6.12
C GLY A 15 10.21 -3.82 -5.06
N THR A 16 9.05 -3.26 -4.71
CA THR A 16 8.87 -2.31 -3.60
C THR A 16 7.83 -2.82 -2.60
N LEU A 17 6.54 -2.76 -2.92
CA LEU A 17 5.46 -3.27 -2.06
C LEU A 17 5.35 -4.80 -2.12
N LEU A 18 5.60 -5.37 -3.30
CA LEU A 18 5.55 -6.79 -3.58
C LEU A 18 6.95 -7.39 -3.45
N ASN A 19 7.04 -8.52 -2.75
CA ASN A 19 8.25 -9.32 -2.70
C ASN A 19 8.51 -10.05 -4.04
N SER A 20 9.62 -10.79 -4.14
CA SER A 20 9.98 -11.55 -5.36
C SER A 20 8.93 -12.58 -5.80
N ASN A 21 8.01 -12.98 -4.92
CA ASN A 21 6.90 -13.89 -5.22
C ASN A 21 5.62 -13.13 -5.62
N HIS A 22 5.68 -11.82 -5.83
CA HIS A 22 4.54 -10.95 -6.13
C HIS A 22 3.45 -10.98 -5.06
N GLN A 23 3.87 -11.05 -3.79
CA GLN A 23 3.01 -11.07 -2.61
C GLN A 23 3.24 -9.84 -1.75
N VAL A 24 2.15 -9.35 -1.16
CA VAL A 24 2.17 -8.30 -0.14
C VAL A 24 2.47 -8.94 1.21
N SER A 25 3.35 -8.34 2.00
CA SER A 25 3.67 -8.81 3.36
C SER A 25 2.46 -8.65 4.30
N GLU A 26 2.25 -9.58 5.23
CA GLU A 26 1.20 -9.44 6.26
C GLU A 26 1.40 -8.17 7.10
N GLN A 27 2.65 -7.82 7.38
CA GLN A 27 3.04 -6.60 8.10
C GLN A 27 2.54 -5.32 7.41
N PHE A 28 2.45 -5.31 6.07
CA PHE A 28 1.94 -4.15 5.35
C PHE A 28 0.48 -3.85 5.74
N PHE A 29 -0.35 -4.87 5.98
CA PHE A 29 -1.75 -4.64 6.34
C PHE A 29 -1.89 -4.07 7.76
N GLU A 30 -0.99 -4.41 8.68
CA GLU A 30 -0.91 -3.77 9.99
C GLU A 30 -0.51 -2.30 9.86
N LEU A 31 0.54 -2.01 9.09
CA LEU A 31 1.00 -0.65 8.82
C LEU A 31 -0.07 0.18 8.09
N PHE A 32 -0.78 -0.40 7.14
CA PHE A 32 -1.86 0.27 6.41
C PHE A 32 -2.97 0.75 7.36
N LYS A 33 -3.37 -0.08 8.34
CA LYS A 33 -4.33 0.32 9.38
C LYS A 33 -3.81 1.47 10.23
N GLU A 34 -2.52 1.45 10.57
CA GLU A 34 -1.91 2.58 11.29
C GLU A 34 -1.93 3.86 10.46
N LEU A 35 -1.63 3.79 9.15
CA LEU A 35 -1.71 4.94 8.24
C LEU A 35 -3.15 5.48 8.17
N GLN A 36 -4.15 4.61 8.01
CA GLN A 36 -5.56 5.01 8.02
C GLN A 36 -5.96 5.69 9.34
N SER A 37 -5.56 5.14 10.49
CA SER A 37 -5.87 5.72 11.81
C SER A 37 -5.27 7.12 12.02
N ARG A 38 -4.24 7.47 11.23
CA ARG A 38 -3.54 8.76 11.27
C ARG A 38 -4.00 9.72 10.17
N ASP A 39 -5.06 9.38 9.43
CA ASP A 39 -5.54 10.15 8.28
C ASP A 39 -4.47 10.31 7.18
N ILE A 40 -3.68 9.25 6.96
CA ILE A 40 -2.67 9.17 5.92
C ILE A 40 -3.15 8.24 4.82
N THR A 41 -3.32 8.77 3.61
CA THR A 41 -3.75 7.98 2.44
C THR A 41 -2.59 7.14 1.91
N PHE A 42 -2.81 5.85 1.68
CA PHE A 42 -1.87 5.01 0.94
C PHE A 42 -2.31 4.88 -0.52
N VAL A 43 -1.36 5.00 -1.46
CA VAL A 43 -1.60 4.90 -2.90
C VAL A 43 -0.58 3.96 -3.52
N ALA A 44 -1.05 2.95 -4.24
CA ALA A 44 -0.20 2.13 -5.09
C ALA A 44 -0.04 2.79 -6.47
N ALA A 45 1.20 3.06 -6.88
CA ALA A 45 1.54 3.63 -8.18
C ALA A 45 2.29 2.59 -9.01
N SER A 46 1.62 1.96 -9.97
CA SER A 46 2.21 0.90 -10.78
C SER A 46 1.86 1.04 -12.26
N GLY A 47 2.73 0.54 -13.12
CA GLY A 47 2.42 0.34 -14.55
C GLY A 47 1.52 -0.87 -14.83
N ARG A 48 1.16 -1.65 -13.80
CA ARG A 48 0.23 -2.79 -13.94
C ARG A 48 -1.16 -2.33 -14.40
N PRO A 49 -1.87 -3.14 -15.18
CA PRO A 49 -3.29 -2.90 -15.46
C PRO A 49 -4.09 -2.81 -14.15
N TYR A 50 -5.06 -1.90 -14.10
CA TYR A 50 -5.86 -1.60 -12.89
C TYR A 50 -6.41 -2.87 -12.19
N ASN A 51 -6.96 -3.81 -12.95
CA ASN A 51 -7.50 -5.05 -12.38
C ASN A 51 -6.43 -5.88 -11.65
N SER A 52 -5.21 -5.94 -12.19
CA SER A 52 -4.10 -6.65 -11.54
C SER A 52 -3.68 -5.98 -10.23
N ILE A 53 -3.83 -4.65 -10.12
CA ILE A 53 -3.53 -3.92 -8.88
C ILE A 53 -4.59 -4.26 -7.83
N ILE A 54 -5.86 -4.18 -8.22
CA ILE A 54 -7.00 -4.48 -7.34
C ILE A 54 -6.96 -5.91 -6.82
N ASP A 55 -6.64 -6.90 -7.66
CA ASP A 55 -6.58 -8.30 -7.22
C ASP A 55 -5.51 -8.53 -6.14
N LYS A 56 -4.39 -7.79 -6.21
CA LYS A 56 -3.29 -7.88 -5.24
C LYS A 56 -3.54 -7.10 -3.96
N LEU A 57 -4.29 -6.01 -4.07
CA LEU A 57 -4.62 -5.11 -2.96
C LEU A 57 -6.08 -5.27 -2.51
N ALA A 58 -6.74 -6.36 -2.90
CA ALA A 58 -8.13 -6.65 -2.56
C ALA A 58 -8.44 -6.49 -1.06
N PRO A 59 -7.54 -6.86 -0.11
CA PRO A 59 -7.79 -6.67 1.32
C PRO A 59 -7.89 -5.21 1.79
N ILE A 60 -7.47 -4.24 0.96
CA ILE A 60 -7.41 -2.80 1.32
C ILE A 60 -8.13 -1.91 0.29
N LYS A 61 -9.02 -2.50 -0.51
CA LYS A 61 -9.76 -1.80 -1.57
C LYS A 61 -10.83 -0.85 -1.01
N ASP A 62 -11.33 -1.13 0.19
CA ASP A 62 -12.42 -0.42 0.86
C ASP A 62 -11.90 0.47 2.00
#